data_AF-A0A6I0DXZ9-F1
#
_entry.id   AF-A0A6I0DXZ9-F1
#
_cell.length_a   1.000
_cell.length_b   1.000
_cell.length_c   1.000
_cell.angle_alpha   90.00
_cell.angle_beta   90.00
_cell.angle_gamma   90.00
#
_symmetry.space_group_name_H-M   'P 1'
#
loop_
_entity.id
_entity.type
_entity.pdbx_description
1 polymer ?
#
loop_
_entity_poly.entity_id
_entity_poly.type
_entity_poly.pdbx_seq_one_letter_code
_entity_poly.pdbx_strand_id
1 'polypeptide(L)'
;LDPAYASAAFNLKEDRVSNVVKSEYGYHIIQMIGRRGEQINTRHILLKPKPSPEAREKAASSLDSLATLIRKGKITFETAALHYSADKDSRNGGGLAINPYTSSSKWKKEELDPDVSKVLAGMKENEISDPFSSIDDRQRLVFKIIKLLSRTKEHKANLQQDYQFLHDLYLQKKQEDAINKWVSEQQAKTYIHIDETYQNCNFKFKNWIK
;
A
#
# COMPACT_ATOMS: atom_id res chain seq x y z
N LEU A 1 -0.83 11.05 -6.98
CA LEU A 1 -0.10 11.32 -8.25
C LEU A 1 1.31 11.74 -7.86
N ASP A 2 2.35 11.26 -8.56
CA ASP A 2 3.73 11.73 -8.31
C ASP A 2 3.82 13.24 -8.61
N PRO A 3 4.47 14.07 -7.75
CA PRO A 3 4.53 15.51 -7.94
C PRO A 3 5.21 15.96 -9.24
N ALA A 4 6.25 15.26 -9.69
CA ALA A 4 6.96 15.60 -10.91
C ALA A 4 6.11 15.29 -12.15
N TYR A 5 5.40 14.16 -12.14
CA TYR A 5 4.40 13.84 -13.16
C TYR A 5 3.30 14.90 -13.20
N ALA A 6 2.75 15.26 -12.03
CA ALA A 6 1.69 16.25 -11.91
C ALA A 6 2.12 17.59 -12.51
N SER A 7 3.24 18.13 -12.04
CA SER A 7 3.77 19.42 -12.49
C SER A 7 4.02 19.45 -14.00
N ALA A 8 4.66 18.41 -14.54
CA ALA A 8 4.91 18.33 -15.97
C ALA A 8 3.60 18.26 -16.77
N ALA A 9 2.66 17.42 -16.36
CA ALA A 9 1.36 17.27 -17.02
C ALA A 9 0.55 18.58 -17.02
N PHE A 10 0.49 19.29 -15.88
CA PHE A 10 -0.23 20.56 -15.76
C PHE A 10 0.41 21.71 -16.55
N ASN A 11 1.70 21.63 -16.87
CA ASN A 11 2.40 22.64 -17.67
C ASN A 11 2.31 22.38 -19.19
N LEU A 12 1.79 21.23 -19.63
CA LEU A 12 1.58 20.95 -21.04
C LEU A 12 0.37 21.71 -21.59
N LYS A 13 0.54 22.26 -22.79
CA LYS A 13 -0.57 22.72 -23.64
C LYS A 13 -1.23 21.52 -24.32
N GLU A 14 -2.43 21.72 -24.84
CA GLU A 14 -3.16 20.67 -25.58
C GLU A 14 -2.36 20.12 -26.76
N ASP A 15 -2.52 18.82 -27.01
CA ASP A 15 -1.83 18.03 -28.04
C ASP A 15 -0.29 18.04 -28.00
N ARG A 16 0.32 18.48 -26.88
CA ARG A 16 1.76 18.49 -26.71
C ARG A 16 2.26 17.29 -25.91
N VAL A 17 3.47 16.87 -26.26
CA VAL A 17 4.23 15.83 -25.56
C VAL A 17 5.30 16.49 -24.70
N SER A 18 5.52 15.97 -23.49
CA SER A 18 6.57 16.44 -22.58
C SER A 18 7.96 15.96 -22.99
N ASN A 19 8.98 16.62 -22.46
CA ASN A 19 10.30 16.01 -22.31
C ASN A 19 10.23 14.79 -21.38
N VAL A 20 11.32 14.04 -21.27
CA VAL A 20 11.41 12.92 -20.33
C VAL A 20 11.33 13.43 -18.89
N VAL A 21 10.32 12.97 -18.14
CA VAL A 21 10.07 13.35 -16.75
C VAL A 21 10.50 12.21 -15.84
N LYS A 22 11.38 12.49 -14.87
CA LYS A 22 11.77 11.51 -13.85
C LYS A 22 10.81 11.60 -12.65
N SER A 23 10.24 10.46 -12.28
CA SER A 23 9.35 10.28 -11.11
C SER A 23 9.88 9.19 -10.18
N GLU A 24 9.22 8.96 -9.04
CA GLU A 24 9.52 7.83 -8.17
C GLU A 24 9.23 6.45 -8.82
N TYR A 25 8.43 6.41 -9.89
CA TYR A 25 8.07 5.18 -10.62
C TYR A 25 8.97 4.88 -11.84
N GLY A 26 9.83 5.83 -12.24
CA GLY A 26 10.66 5.73 -13.45
C GLY A 26 10.57 6.97 -14.32
N TYR A 27 10.83 6.80 -15.62
CA TYR A 27 10.84 7.87 -16.60
C TYR A 27 9.54 7.88 -17.41
N HIS A 28 8.92 9.05 -17.53
CA HIS A 28 7.66 9.25 -18.23
C HIS A 28 7.86 10.10 -19.47
N ILE A 29 7.16 9.74 -20.54
CA ILE A 29 6.83 10.64 -21.64
C ILE A 29 5.32 10.86 -21.55
N ILE A 30 4.89 12.11 -21.41
CA ILE A 30 3.50 12.47 -21.12
C ILE A 30 2.92 13.19 -22.33
N GLN A 31 1.71 12.83 -22.75
CA GLN A 31 0.95 13.55 -23.76
C GLN A 31 -0.35 14.10 -23.15
N MET A 32 -0.61 15.38 -23.38
CA MET A 32 -1.89 16.01 -23.08
C MET A 32 -2.93 15.61 -24.13
N ILE A 33 -4.04 15.02 -23.71
CA ILE A 33 -5.18 14.66 -24.57
C ILE A 33 -6.20 15.81 -24.60
N GLY A 34 -6.37 16.54 -23.50
CA GLY A 34 -7.27 17.69 -23.46
C GLY A 34 -7.37 18.30 -22.08
N ARG A 35 -7.85 19.54 -22.02
CA ARG A 35 -8.04 20.28 -20.77
C ARG A 35 -9.48 20.80 -20.67
N ARG A 36 -10.07 20.68 -19.48
CA ARG A 36 -11.35 21.29 -19.14
C ARG A 36 -11.23 22.02 -17.80
N GLY A 37 -10.97 23.32 -17.86
CA GLY A 37 -10.66 24.12 -16.67
C GLY A 37 -9.41 23.58 -15.95
N GLU A 38 -9.57 23.25 -14.67
CA GLU A 38 -8.51 22.66 -13.83
C GLU A 38 -8.35 21.13 -14.01
N GLN A 39 -9.20 20.49 -14.81
CA GLN A 39 -9.09 19.06 -15.10
C GLN A 39 -8.27 18.85 -16.38
N ILE A 40 -7.29 17.95 -16.31
CA ILE A 40 -6.48 17.55 -17.45
C ILE A 40 -6.65 16.06 -17.73
N ASN A 41 -6.72 15.70 -19.00
CA ASN A 41 -6.69 14.32 -19.47
C ASN A 41 -5.33 14.05 -20.13
N THR A 42 -4.62 13.02 -19.67
CA THR A 42 -3.29 12.69 -20.16
C THR A 42 -3.14 11.20 -20.39
N ARG A 43 -2.25 10.83 -21.32
CA ARG A 43 -1.68 9.48 -21.43
C ARG A 43 -0.17 9.55 -21.31
N HIS A 44 0.45 8.46 -20.86
CA HIS A 44 1.90 8.40 -20.71
C HIS A 44 2.50 7.08 -21.17
N ILE A 45 3.80 7.10 -21.41
CA ILE A 45 4.64 5.91 -21.53
C ILE A 45 5.60 5.92 -20.35
N LEU A 46 5.60 4.83 -19.57
CA LEU A 46 6.47 4.66 -18.41
C LEU A 46 7.59 3.66 -18.71
N LEU A 47 8.83 4.13 -18.70
CA LEU A 47 10.02 3.29 -18.72
C LEU A 47 10.56 3.12 -17.29
N LYS A 48 10.50 1.88 -16.79
CA LYS A 48 11.09 1.50 -15.50
C LYS A 48 12.52 0.99 -15.73
N PRO A 49 13.56 1.74 -15.31
CA PRO A 49 14.93 1.27 -15.44
C PRO A 49 15.13 0.03 -14.56
N LYS A 50 15.74 -1.01 -15.13
CA LYS A 50 16.13 -2.20 -14.36
C LYS A 50 17.54 -2.00 -13.81
N PRO A 51 17.79 -2.31 -12.53
CA PRO A 51 19.14 -2.23 -11.98
C PRO A 51 20.05 -3.26 -12.66
N SER A 52 21.28 -2.85 -12.97
CA SER A 52 22.33 -3.71 -13.52
C SER A 52 22.68 -4.84 -12.54
N PRO A 53 23.19 -6.00 -13.01
CA PRO A 53 23.64 -7.09 -12.15
C PRO A 53 24.65 -6.64 -11.07
N GLU A 54 25.63 -5.81 -11.42
CA GLU A 54 26.64 -5.30 -10.49
C GLU A 54 26.02 -4.47 -9.34
N ALA A 55 25.07 -3.60 -9.67
CA ALA A 55 24.33 -2.83 -8.66
C ALA A 55 23.51 -3.72 -7.72
N ARG A 56 22.95 -4.83 -8.22
CA ARG A 56 22.22 -5.81 -7.41
C ARG A 56 23.14 -6.54 -6.45
N GLU A 57 24.29 -7.00 -6.95
CA GLU A 57 25.33 -7.65 -6.14
C GLU A 57 25.79 -6.72 -5.03
N LYS A 58 26.14 -5.48 -5.37
CA LYS A 58 26.57 -4.47 -4.40
C LYS A 58 25.52 -4.20 -3.33
N ALA A 59 24.24 -4.13 -3.70
CA ALA A 59 23.14 -3.94 -2.75
C ALA A 59 23.01 -5.13 -1.79
N ALA A 60 23.07 -6.36 -2.33
CA ALA A 60 23.01 -7.58 -1.53
C ALA A 60 24.20 -7.68 -0.56
N SER A 61 25.43 -7.49 -1.02
CA SER A 61 26.64 -7.55 -0.16
C SER A 61 26.67 -6.44 0.90
N SER A 62 26.16 -5.25 0.57
CA SER A 62 26.06 -4.14 1.53
C SER A 62 25.08 -4.47 2.65
N LEU A 63 23.92 -5.04 2.30
CA LEU A 63 22.93 -5.48 3.29
C LEU A 63 23.42 -6.68 4.10
N ASP A 64 24.18 -7.60 3.52
CA ASP A 64 24.76 -8.74 4.23
C ASP A 64 25.74 -8.27 5.32
N SER A 65 26.60 -7.32 4.95
CA SER A 65 27.51 -6.66 5.89
C SER A 65 26.73 -5.97 7.01
N LEU A 66 25.67 -5.23 6.67
CA LEU A 66 24.83 -4.54 7.63
C LEU A 66 24.10 -5.51 8.57
N ALA A 67 23.50 -6.58 8.03
CA ALA A 67 22.85 -7.63 8.81
C ALA A 67 23.84 -8.28 9.78
N THR A 68 25.07 -8.55 9.35
CA THR A 68 26.14 -9.08 10.20
C THR A 68 26.50 -8.13 11.35
N LEU A 69 26.59 -6.82 11.08
CA LEU A 69 26.86 -5.82 12.12
C LEU A 69 25.73 -5.77 13.15
N ILE A 70 24.47 -5.85 12.71
CA ILE A 70 23.31 -5.85 13.61
C ILE A 70 23.27 -7.13 14.45
N ARG A 71 23.49 -8.31 13.83
CA ARG A 71 23.54 -9.60 14.54
C ARG A 71 24.66 -9.65 15.58
N LYS A 72 25.80 -9.00 15.31
CA LYS A 72 26.92 -8.87 16.26
C LYS A 72 26.71 -7.77 17.32
N GLY A 73 25.58 -7.06 17.30
CA GLY A 73 25.26 -5.99 18.24
C GLY A 73 26.12 -4.73 18.09
N LYS A 74 26.85 -4.57 16.98
CA LYS A 74 27.69 -3.38 16.74
C LYS A 74 26.87 -2.13 16.41
N ILE A 75 25.67 -2.32 15.86
CA ILE A 75 24.70 -1.29 15.54
C ILE A 75 23.30 -1.86 15.80
N THR A 76 22.38 -1.02 16.28
CA THR A 76 20.98 -1.45 16.46
C THR A 76 20.23 -1.46 15.13
N PHE A 77 19.14 -2.22 15.03
CA PHE A 77 18.32 -2.26 13.82
C PHE A 77 17.73 -0.87 13.50
N GLU A 78 17.35 -0.15 14.54
CA GLU A 78 16.75 1.18 14.47
C GLU A 78 17.76 2.20 13.93
N THR A 79 19.02 2.14 14.40
CA THR A 79 20.11 2.99 13.90
C THR A 79 20.44 2.63 12.45
N ALA A 80 20.49 1.33 12.13
CA ALA A 80 20.70 0.86 10.76
C ALA A 80 19.59 1.35 9.82
N ALA A 81 18.33 1.29 10.25
CA ALA A 81 17.20 1.78 9.49
C ALA A 81 17.31 3.30 9.25
N LEU A 82 17.57 4.09 10.29
CA LEU A 82 17.66 5.55 10.18
C LEU A 82 18.73 6.01 9.18
N HIS A 83 19.90 5.35 9.17
CA HIS A 83 21.05 5.77 8.35
C HIS A 83 21.10 5.13 6.95
N TYR A 84 20.60 3.89 6.80
CA TYR A 84 20.79 3.13 5.56
C TYR A 84 19.48 2.80 4.84
N SER A 85 18.30 2.95 5.47
CA SER A 85 17.04 2.67 4.80
C SER A 85 16.73 3.72 3.74
N ALA A 86 16.49 3.24 2.52
CA ALA A 86 15.96 4.04 1.41
C ALA A 86 14.42 4.17 1.46
N ASP A 87 13.76 3.42 2.36
CA ASP A 87 12.32 3.49 2.54
C ASP A 87 11.96 4.65 3.48
N LYS A 88 11.42 5.73 2.90
CA LYS A 88 11.04 6.95 3.62
C LYS A 88 9.96 6.69 4.66
N ASP A 89 9.11 5.69 4.44
CA ASP A 89 7.91 5.44 5.23
C ASP A 89 8.29 4.75 6.57
N SER A 90 9.29 3.88 6.57
CA SER A 90 9.78 3.20 7.78
C SER A 90 11.06 3.78 8.38
N ARG A 91 11.90 4.48 7.61
CA ARG A 91 13.23 4.97 8.06
C ARG A 91 13.18 5.76 9.36
N ASN A 92 12.28 6.74 9.44
CA ASN A 92 12.18 7.62 10.61
C ASN A 92 11.52 6.91 11.81
N GLY A 93 10.82 5.81 11.59
CA GLY A 93 10.23 4.95 12.61
C GLY A 93 11.15 3.82 13.07
N GLY A 94 12.46 3.91 12.82
CA GLY A 94 13.42 2.86 13.18
C GLY A 94 13.26 1.57 12.38
N GLY A 95 12.66 1.64 11.18
CA GLY A 95 12.38 0.47 10.34
C GLY A 95 11.07 -0.25 10.68
N LEU A 96 10.23 0.34 11.54
CA LEU A 96 8.91 -0.21 11.85
C LEU A 96 7.98 -0.10 10.64
N ALA A 97 7.52 -1.25 10.12
CA ALA A 97 6.59 -1.31 9.02
C ALA A 97 5.15 -1.03 9.48
N ILE A 98 4.53 0.02 8.93
CA ILE A 98 3.14 0.39 9.22
C ILE A 98 2.23 -0.17 8.13
N ASN A 99 1.20 -0.88 8.55
CA ASN A 99 0.15 -1.40 7.69
C ASN A 99 -0.70 -0.23 7.16
N PRO A 100 -0.73 0.03 5.84
CA PRO A 100 -1.44 1.16 5.27
C PRO A 100 -2.97 1.04 5.39
N TYR A 101 -3.50 -0.17 5.60
CA TYR A 101 -4.93 -0.41 5.74
C TYR A 101 -5.44 -0.16 7.16
N THR A 102 -4.60 -0.39 8.17
CA THR A 102 -4.99 -0.33 9.59
C THR A 102 -4.26 0.76 10.37
N SER A 103 -3.27 1.42 9.77
CA SER A 103 -2.36 2.38 10.42
C SER A 103 -1.65 1.80 11.66
N SER A 104 -1.53 0.48 11.75
CA SER A 104 -0.91 -0.23 12.87
C SER A 104 0.38 -0.92 12.44
N SER A 105 1.22 -1.35 13.39
CA SER A 105 2.41 -2.17 13.10
C SER A 105 2.10 -3.67 12.93
N LYS A 106 0.81 -4.05 12.94
CA LYS A 106 0.37 -5.44 12.85
C LYS A 106 -0.10 -5.74 11.43
N TRP A 107 0.30 -6.90 10.94
CA TRP A 107 0.00 -7.37 9.60
C TRP A 107 -0.58 -8.77 9.67
N LYS A 108 -1.64 -9.02 8.90
CA LYS A 108 -2.11 -10.38 8.65
C LYS A 108 -1.24 -11.04 7.61
N LYS A 109 -1.19 -12.37 7.60
CA LYS A 109 -0.34 -13.13 6.66
C LYS A 109 -0.72 -12.85 5.20
N GLU A 110 -2.01 -12.63 4.96
CA GLU A 110 -2.59 -12.37 3.64
C GLU A 110 -2.29 -10.95 3.14
N GLU A 111 -1.94 -10.02 4.04
CA GLU A 111 -1.61 -8.63 3.72
C GLU A 111 -0.12 -8.46 3.39
N LEU A 112 0.70 -9.47 3.66
CA LEU A 112 2.14 -9.43 3.43
C LEU A 112 2.49 -9.76 1.98
N ASP A 113 3.51 -9.08 1.48
CA ASP A 113 4.17 -9.43 0.22
C ASP A 113 4.63 -10.92 0.24
N PRO A 114 4.47 -11.68 -0.86
CA PRO A 114 4.81 -13.10 -0.89
C PRO A 114 6.27 -13.42 -0.53
N ASP A 115 7.22 -12.59 -0.96
CA ASP A 115 8.64 -12.79 -0.64
C ASP A 115 8.89 -12.56 0.85
N VAL A 116 8.27 -11.52 1.43
CA VAL A 116 8.31 -11.25 2.88
C VAL A 116 7.67 -12.39 3.68
N SER A 117 6.49 -12.85 3.26
CA SER A 117 5.75 -13.93 3.93
C SER A 117 6.56 -15.23 3.95
N LYS A 118 7.24 -15.56 2.85
CA LYS A 118 8.13 -16.73 2.73
C LYS A 118 9.31 -16.63 3.68
N VAL A 119 9.98 -15.48 3.75
CA VAL A 119 11.11 -15.26 4.66
C VAL A 119 10.67 -15.35 6.10
N LEU A 120 9.56 -14.67 6.47
CA LEU A 120 9.04 -14.69 7.83
C LEU A 120 8.64 -16.10 8.26
N ALA A 121 8.12 -16.96 7.37
CA ALA A 121 7.62 -18.28 7.73
C ALA A 121 8.63 -19.11 8.56
N GLY A 122 9.94 -19.00 8.27
CA GLY A 122 11.02 -19.70 8.97
C GLY A 122 11.68 -18.94 10.13
N MET A 123 11.33 -17.68 10.36
CA MET A 123 11.99 -16.82 11.36
C MET A 123 11.38 -16.94 12.76
N LYS A 124 12.23 -16.78 13.77
CA LYS A 124 11.87 -16.64 15.19
C LYS A 124 11.64 -15.18 15.57
N GLU A 125 10.97 -14.97 16.69
CA GLU A 125 10.81 -13.63 17.24
C GLU A 125 12.17 -13.00 17.58
N ASN A 126 12.29 -11.71 17.30
CA ASN A 126 13.49 -10.88 17.33
C ASN A 126 14.62 -11.28 16.38
N GLU A 127 14.41 -12.26 15.51
CA GLU A 127 15.39 -12.65 14.50
C GLU A 127 15.43 -11.67 13.33
N ILE A 128 16.60 -11.56 12.68
CA ILE A 128 16.85 -10.73 11.50
C ILE A 128 17.15 -11.63 10.30
N SER A 129 16.40 -11.45 9.21
CA SER A 129 16.55 -12.22 7.99
C SER A 129 17.90 -11.98 7.30
N ASP A 130 18.30 -12.91 6.45
CA ASP A 130 19.30 -12.62 5.41
C ASP A 130 18.76 -11.60 4.39
N PRO A 131 19.64 -10.92 3.64
CA PRO A 131 19.22 -10.03 2.58
C PRO A 131 18.46 -10.77 1.49
N PHE A 132 17.32 -10.23 1.10
CA PHE A 132 16.54 -10.74 -0.02
C PHE A 132 16.00 -9.59 -0.87
N SER A 133 15.67 -9.91 -2.11
CA SER A 133 14.99 -8.98 -3.00
C SER A 133 13.49 -9.17 -2.97
N SER A 134 12.73 -8.08 -3.08
CA SER A 134 11.30 -8.12 -3.36
C SER A 134 10.91 -7.00 -4.32
N ILE A 135 9.65 -6.98 -4.72
CA ILE A 135 9.03 -5.83 -5.37
C ILE A 135 8.33 -4.99 -4.29
N ASP A 136 8.45 -3.66 -4.33
CA ASP A 136 7.70 -2.78 -3.44
C ASP A 136 6.35 -2.35 -4.05
N ASP A 137 5.51 -1.65 -3.28
CA ASP A 137 4.21 -1.13 -3.76
C ASP A 137 4.34 -0.21 -4.99
N ARG A 138 5.52 0.37 -5.19
CA ARG A 138 5.87 1.24 -6.31
C ARG A 138 6.44 0.45 -7.50
N GLN A 139 6.39 -0.88 -7.44
CA GLN A 139 6.84 -1.81 -8.46
C GLN A 139 8.33 -1.68 -8.79
N ARG A 140 9.15 -1.37 -7.77
CA ARG A 140 10.61 -1.30 -7.84
C ARG A 140 11.21 -2.55 -7.24
N LEU A 141 12.27 -3.05 -7.87
CA LEU A 141 13.09 -4.09 -7.27
C LEU A 141 13.87 -3.46 -6.10
N VAL A 142 13.60 -3.94 -4.90
CA VAL A 142 14.25 -3.49 -3.67
C VAL A 142 14.98 -4.65 -3.01
N PHE A 143 16.08 -4.35 -2.33
CA PHE A 143 16.77 -5.29 -1.46
C PHE A 143 16.53 -4.86 -0.03
N LYS A 144 16.18 -5.80 0.84
CA LYS A 144 15.84 -5.53 2.23
C LYS A 144 16.26 -6.66 3.15
N ILE A 145 16.37 -6.31 4.43
CA ILE A 145 16.43 -7.22 5.56
C ILE A 145 15.24 -6.89 6.46
N ILE A 146 14.66 -7.90 7.11
CA ILE A 146 13.51 -7.72 7.98
C ILE A 146 13.82 -8.28 9.37
N LYS A 147 13.22 -7.67 10.40
CA LYS A 147 13.26 -8.14 11.78
C LYS A 147 11.85 -8.51 12.21
N LEU A 148 11.65 -9.74 12.66
CA LEU A 148 10.35 -10.18 13.18
C LEU A 148 10.23 -9.74 14.65
N LEU A 149 9.36 -8.78 14.98
CA LEU A 149 9.21 -8.33 16.36
C LEU A 149 8.43 -9.33 17.22
N SER A 150 7.28 -9.78 16.73
CA SER A 150 6.45 -10.75 17.42
C SER A 150 5.55 -11.51 16.44
N ARG A 151 5.07 -12.69 16.84
CA ARG A 151 4.11 -13.48 16.07
C ARG A 151 2.97 -13.94 16.96
N THR A 152 1.75 -13.55 16.60
CA THR A 152 0.55 -14.15 17.17
C THR A 152 0.39 -15.57 16.63
N LYS A 153 0.33 -16.56 17.52
CA LYS A 153 0.06 -17.95 17.15
C LYS A 153 -1.41 -18.11 16.75
N GLU A 154 -1.67 -19.07 15.86
CA GLU A 154 -3.02 -19.45 15.49
C GLU A 154 -3.80 -19.89 16.75
N HIS A 155 -4.97 -19.29 16.96
CA HIS A 155 -5.87 -19.60 18.06
C HIS A 155 -7.31 -19.30 17.62
N LYS A 156 -8.29 -19.85 18.35
CA LYS A 156 -9.68 -19.46 18.16
C LYS A 156 -9.89 -18.07 18.74
N ALA A 157 -10.52 -17.19 17.96
CA ALA A 157 -10.79 -15.82 18.39
C ALA A 157 -11.50 -15.80 19.75
N ASN A 158 -10.99 -15.00 20.68
CA ASN A 158 -11.53 -14.89 22.03
C ASN A 158 -11.52 -13.45 22.54
N LEU A 159 -12.44 -13.13 23.44
CA LEU A 159 -12.60 -11.77 23.98
C LEU A 159 -11.41 -11.31 24.83
N GLN A 160 -10.52 -12.21 25.29
CA GLN A 160 -9.38 -11.82 26.10
C GLN A 160 -8.23 -11.27 25.25
N GLN A 161 -7.96 -11.89 24.10
CA GLN A 161 -6.85 -11.55 23.22
C GLN A 161 -7.28 -10.67 22.04
N ASP A 162 -8.52 -10.82 21.57
CA ASP A 162 -9.02 -10.20 20.33
C ASP A 162 -10.12 -9.17 20.57
N TYR A 163 -10.27 -8.66 21.80
CA TYR A 163 -11.34 -7.71 22.13
C TYR A 163 -11.42 -6.55 21.13
N GLN A 164 -10.29 -5.90 20.83
CA GLN A 164 -10.25 -4.76 19.92
C GLN A 164 -10.70 -5.13 18.51
N PHE A 165 -10.19 -6.26 17.99
CA PHE A 165 -10.57 -6.76 16.67
C PHE A 165 -12.07 -7.09 16.60
N LEU A 166 -12.59 -7.80 17.60
CA LEU A 166 -14.00 -8.14 17.67
C LEU A 166 -14.87 -6.89 17.84
N HIS A 167 -14.47 -5.96 18.72
CA HIS A 167 -15.15 -4.68 18.91
C HIS A 167 -15.28 -3.93 17.58
N ASP A 168 -14.19 -3.78 16.82
CA ASP A 168 -14.19 -3.01 15.58
C ASP A 168 -15.03 -3.70 14.49
N LEU A 169 -14.96 -5.04 14.41
CA LEU A 169 -15.79 -5.84 13.51
C LEU A 169 -17.30 -5.66 13.81
N TYR A 170 -17.68 -5.75 15.08
CA TYR A 170 -19.09 -5.57 15.50
C TYR A 170 -19.56 -4.13 15.36
N LEU A 171 -18.68 -3.15 15.64
CA LEU A 171 -18.98 -1.73 15.45
C LEU A 171 -19.26 -1.43 13.98
N GLN A 172 -18.40 -1.89 13.08
CA GLN A 172 -18.59 -1.73 11.64
C GLN A 172 -19.89 -2.36 11.18
N LYS A 173 -20.21 -3.58 11.65
CA LYS A 173 -21.49 -4.24 11.34
C LYS A 173 -22.70 -3.42 11.81
N LYS A 174 -22.67 -2.90 13.05
CA LYS A 174 -23.76 -2.07 13.58
C LYS A 174 -23.91 -0.75 12.82
N GLN A 175 -22.81 -0.13 12.42
CA GLN A 175 -22.83 1.08 11.59
C GLN A 175 -23.46 0.78 10.22
N GLU A 176 -23.09 -0.34 9.59
CA GLU A 176 -23.71 -0.78 8.34
C GLU A 176 -25.21 -1.04 8.52
N ASP A 177 -25.61 -1.75 9.57
CA ASP A 177 -27.03 -2.02 9.86
C ASP A 177 -27.82 -0.72 10.08
N ALA A 178 -27.25 0.24 10.81
CA ALA A 178 -27.85 1.55 11.05
C ALA A 178 -28.00 2.36 9.75
N ILE A 179 -26.96 2.38 8.90
CA ILE A 179 -27.02 3.02 7.58
C ILE A 179 -28.07 2.36 6.70
N ASN A 180 -28.08 1.03 6.62
CA ASN A 180 -29.04 0.27 5.80
C ASN A 180 -30.49 0.55 6.24
N LYS A 181 -30.73 0.60 7.56
CA LYS A 181 -32.03 0.97 8.12
C LYS A 181 -32.42 2.40 7.75
N TRP A 182 -31.51 3.35 7.96
CA TRP A 182 -31.75 4.75 7.60
C TRP A 182 -32.05 4.93 6.11
N VAL A 183 -31.28 4.29 5.21
CA VAL A 183 -31.53 4.32 3.77
C VAL A 183 -32.94 3.82 3.44
N SER A 184 -33.34 2.70 4.02
CA SER A 184 -34.67 2.11 3.79
C SER A 184 -35.80 3.05 4.26
N GLU A 185 -35.63 3.71 5.40
CA GLU A 185 -36.61 4.68 5.94
C GLU A 185 -36.70 5.96 5.09
N GLN A 186 -35.58 6.50 4.61
CA GLN A 186 -35.57 7.67 3.73
C GLN A 186 -36.16 7.34 2.37
N GLN A 187 -35.81 6.19 1.79
CA GLN A 187 -36.36 5.70 0.52
C GLN A 187 -37.90 5.61 0.57
N ALA A 188 -38.48 5.19 1.69
CA ALA A 188 -39.93 5.12 1.84
C ALA A 188 -40.60 6.51 1.78
N LYS A 189 -39.94 7.54 2.36
CA LYS A 189 -40.45 8.91 2.51
C LYS A 189 -40.19 9.80 1.29
N THR A 190 -39.16 9.51 0.51
CA THR A 190 -38.76 10.31 -0.65
C THR A 190 -39.45 9.81 -1.92
N TYR A 191 -39.88 10.74 -2.78
CA TYR A 191 -40.29 10.40 -4.14
C TYR A 191 -39.06 10.10 -4.98
N ILE A 192 -38.98 8.88 -5.51
CA ILE A 192 -37.87 8.40 -6.34
C ILE A 192 -38.49 7.86 -7.62
N HIS A 193 -38.04 8.37 -8.77
CA HIS A 193 -38.41 7.86 -10.09
C HIS A 193 -37.18 7.19 -10.70
N ILE A 194 -37.37 5.97 -11.22
CA ILE A 194 -36.34 5.21 -11.93
C ILE A 194 -36.80 5.05 -13.37
N ASP A 195 -35.94 5.45 -14.29
CA ASP A 195 -36.18 5.29 -15.72
C ASP A 195 -36.39 3.81 -16.09
N GLU A 196 -37.28 3.56 -17.05
CA GLU A 196 -37.70 2.22 -17.44
C GLU A 196 -36.54 1.32 -17.87
N THR A 197 -35.46 1.91 -18.42
CA THR A 197 -34.26 1.19 -18.84
C THR A 197 -33.50 0.51 -17.69
N TYR A 198 -33.72 0.94 -16.44
CA TYR A 198 -33.06 0.40 -15.24
C TYR A 198 -33.98 -0.46 -14.36
N GLN A 199 -35.20 -0.77 -14.81
CA GLN A 199 -36.15 -1.55 -14.00
C GLN A 199 -35.69 -2.99 -13.73
N ASN A 200 -34.84 -3.56 -14.59
CA ASN A 200 -34.32 -4.92 -14.43
C ASN A 200 -33.02 -4.99 -13.61
N CYS A 201 -32.61 -3.89 -12.97
CA CYS A 201 -31.40 -3.88 -12.14
C CYS A 201 -31.64 -4.55 -10.77
N ASN A 202 -30.62 -5.27 -10.29
CA ASN A 202 -30.63 -5.87 -8.95
C ASN A 202 -30.30 -4.82 -7.89
N PHE A 203 -31.33 -4.15 -7.36
CA PHE A 203 -31.16 -3.18 -6.28
C PHE A 203 -30.89 -3.85 -4.92
N LYS A 204 -29.93 -3.30 -4.15
CA LYS A 204 -29.58 -3.81 -2.80
C LYS A 204 -30.74 -3.66 -1.82
N PHE A 205 -31.44 -2.53 -1.85
CA PHE A 205 -32.65 -2.32 -1.05
C PHE A 205 -33.88 -2.71 -1.89
N LYS A 206 -34.98 -3.07 -1.25
CA LYS A 206 -36.23 -3.39 -1.95
C LYS A 206 -37.01 -2.10 -2.24
N ASN A 207 -37.97 -2.14 -3.17
CA ASN A 207 -38.91 -1.04 -3.47
C ASN A 207 -38.26 0.22 -4.08
N TRP A 208 -37.21 0.06 -4.89
CA TRP A 208 -36.63 1.17 -5.66
C TRP A 208 -37.53 1.62 -6.81
N ILE A 209 -38.27 0.67 -7.38
CA ILE A 209 -39.27 0.90 -8.42
C ILE A 209 -40.63 0.91 -7.70
N LYS A 210 -41.33 2.04 -7.76
CA LYS A 210 -42.69 2.22 -7.28
C LYS A 210 -43.64 2.34 -8.46
#